data_AF-A0A2S6NGS0-F1
#
_entry.id   AF-A0A2S6NGS0-F1
#
_cell.length_a   1.000
_cell.length_b   1.000
_cell.length_c   1.000
_cell.angle_alpha   90.00
_cell.angle_beta   90.00
_cell.angle_gamma   90.00
#
_symmetry.space_group_name_H-M   'P 1'
#
loop_
_entity.id
_entity.type
_entity.pdbx_description
1 polymer ?
#
loop_
_entity_poly.entity_id
_entity_poly.type
_entity_poly.pdbx_seq_one_letter_code
_entity_poly.pdbx_strand_id
1 'polypeptide(L)'
;MTHMPARIGLEPDFRDGLLQQVQDENAALHAANDRLRAENERLRGEGSAKDAQIKRQQAEIAALQARLGRPKKTPRNSSLPPSQAVKPNASGLPAATPAHPRRGHPGAHRPLCDNPTAVKDMRAGTCPHCAADLSGVEQSAGETYDHVEIPLAPAVITRVILRRGTCPCCRQAFIAEPPPGTEPGSPFGENLRARVVHLRQCHAVSYERLASVLDVQFGVRLSEGALAAILKAAAPAFAAQVAPIRRRLLAGTVIGSDETRFAWARPIGGCGCSRTPTVAASSSNRGATRMWSSASSAACGRASGSPTVWARRPAGAKSTKPAWRITPTSGLCRLSPASWPGRR
;
A
#
# COMPACT_ATOMS: atom_id res chain seq x y z
N MET A 1 -30.03 -62.69 17.29
CA MET A 1 -28.62 -63.04 17.54
C MET A 1 -27.83 -61.75 17.75
N THR A 2 -27.73 -61.30 18.99
CA THR A 2 -26.94 -60.11 19.38
C THR A 2 -25.52 -60.58 19.66
N HIS A 3 -24.60 -60.27 18.75
CA HIS A 3 -23.18 -60.55 18.93
C HIS A 3 -22.64 -59.60 20.01
N MET A 4 -22.49 -60.07 21.26
CA MET A 4 -21.66 -59.36 22.23
C MET A 4 -20.20 -59.52 21.77
N PRO A 5 -19.45 -58.43 21.53
CA PRO A 5 -18.03 -58.57 21.28
C PRO A 5 -17.37 -59.08 22.57
N ALA A 6 -16.53 -60.10 22.42
CA ALA A 6 -15.74 -60.65 23.52
C ALA A 6 -14.93 -59.52 24.17
N ARG A 7 -15.07 -59.36 25.49
CA ARG A 7 -14.15 -58.51 26.27
C ARG A 7 -12.78 -59.14 26.15
N ILE A 8 -11.87 -58.48 25.44
CA ILE A 8 -10.46 -58.82 25.42
C ILE A 8 -9.95 -58.60 26.85
N GLY A 9 -9.85 -59.67 27.63
CA GLY A 9 -9.14 -59.67 28.89
C GLY A 9 -7.66 -59.57 28.57
N LEU A 10 -7.04 -58.43 28.85
CA LEU A 10 -5.59 -58.29 28.78
C LEU A 10 -5.00 -59.11 29.94
N GLU A 11 -4.03 -59.97 29.65
CA GLU A 11 -3.24 -60.72 30.63
C GLU A 11 -2.73 -59.77 31.74
N PRO A 12 -2.77 -60.16 33.03
CA PRO A 12 -2.36 -59.31 34.16
C PRO A 12 -0.98 -58.66 33.95
N ASP A 13 -0.02 -59.40 33.39
CA ASP A 13 1.33 -58.92 33.10
C ASP A 13 1.36 -57.73 32.12
N PHE A 14 0.44 -57.70 31.14
CA PHE A 14 0.33 -56.59 30.19
C PHE A 14 -0.29 -55.36 30.85
N ARG A 15 -1.28 -55.56 31.72
CA ARG A 15 -1.94 -54.47 32.46
C ARG A 15 -0.96 -53.81 33.43
N ASP A 16 -0.16 -54.60 34.14
CA ASP A 16 0.82 -54.11 35.09
C ASP A 16 1.98 -53.41 34.38
N GLY A 17 2.42 -53.92 33.22
CA GLY A 17 3.39 -53.25 32.35
C GLY A 17 2.90 -51.89 31.85
N LEU A 18 1.63 -51.78 31.42
CA LEU A 18 1.04 -50.51 30.99
C LEU A 18 0.89 -49.53 32.16
N LEU A 19 0.50 -50.01 33.35
CA LEU A 19 0.44 -49.19 34.56
C LEU A 19 1.80 -48.64 34.94
N GLN A 20 2.86 -49.46 34.86
CA GLN A 20 4.22 -49.03 35.12
C GLN A 20 4.68 -47.99 34.10
N GLN A 21 4.42 -48.21 32.82
CA GLN A 21 4.73 -47.23 31.77
C GLN A 21 4.03 -45.89 32.02
N VAL A 22 2.74 -45.90 32.37
CA VAL A 22 1.98 -44.68 32.67
C VAL A 22 2.53 -43.98 33.92
N GLN A 23 2.98 -44.73 34.93
CA GLN A 23 3.62 -44.16 36.12
C GLN A 23 4.97 -43.51 35.78
N ASP A 24 5.78 -44.15 34.94
CA ASP A 24 7.07 -43.63 34.49
C ASP A 24 6.88 -42.37 33.64
N GLU A 25 5.90 -42.37 32.72
CA GLU A 25 5.53 -41.19 31.93
C GLU A 25 5.02 -40.05 32.80
N ASN A 26 4.18 -40.33 33.80
CA ASN A 26 3.72 -39.31 34.75
C ASN A 26 4.88 -38.75 35.58
N ALA A 27 5.80 -39.59 36.04
CA ALA A 27 7.00 -39.14 36.77
C ALA A 27 7.87 -38.23 35.89
N ALA A 28 8.07 -38.59 34.61
CA ALA A 28 8.79 -37.77 33.65
C ALA A 28 8.09 -36.43 33.37
N LEU A 29 6.76 -36.43 33.24
CA LEU A 29 5.95 -35.22 33.07
C LEU A 29 6.01 -34.30 34.30
N HIS A 30 6.00 -34.84 35.51
CA HIS A 30 6.16 -34.07 36.73
C HIS A 30 7.55 -33.42 36.81
N ALA A 31 8.61 -34.19 36.52
CA ALA A 31 9.97 -33.65 36.46
C ALA A 31 10.12 -32.53 35.40
N ALA A 32 9.47 -32.66 34.24
CA ALA A 32 9.46 -31.62 33.22
C ALA A 32 8.69 -30.36 33.69
N ASN A 33 7.55 -30.53 34.36
CA ASN A 33 6.77 -29.42 34.91
C ASN A 33 7.54 -28.66 36.00
N ASP A 34 8.28 -29.35 36.86
CA ASP A 34 9.08 -28.70 37.90
C ASP A 34 10.24 -27.90 37.30
N ARG A 35 10.88 -28.41 36.24
CA ARG A 35 11.88 -27.65 35.48
C ARG A 35 11.28 -26.38 34.86
N LEU A 36 10.11 -26.49 34.23
CA LEU A 36 9.42 -25.33 33.64
C LEU A 36 8.98 -24.32 34.69
N ARG A 37 8.57 -24.77 35.88
CA ARG A 37 8.23 -23.87 37.00
C ARG A 37 9.44 -23.11 37.50
N ALA A 38 10.57 -23.79 37.69
CA ALA A 38 11.83 -23.17 38.08
C ALA A 38 12.32 -22.14 37.03
N GLU A 39 12.21 -22.47 35.74
CA GLU A 39 12.56 -21.53 34.67
C GLU A 39 11.65 -20.30 34.66
N ASN A 40 10.34 -20.48 34.83
CA ASN A 40 9.39 -19.37 34.90
C ASN A 40 9.66 -18.45 36.11
N GLU A 41 10.02 -19.02 37.26
CA GLU A 41 10.39 -18.24 38.44
C GLU A 41 11.65 -17.41 38.19
N ARG A 42 12.66 -18.01 37.57
CA ARG A 42 13.89 -17.29 37.15
C ARG A 42 13.58 -16.13 36.20
N LEU A 43 12.79 -16.38 35.15
CA LEU A 43 12.42 -15.35 34.17
C LEU A 43 11.60 -14.22 34.79
N ARG A 44 10.72 -14.53 35.74
CA ARG A 44 9.97 -13.52 36.51
C ARG A 44 10.89 -12.68 37.39
N GLY A 45 11.87 -13.32 38.04
CA GLY A 45 12.93 -12.65 38.78
C GLY A 45 13.71 -11.65 37.91
N GLU A 46 14.22 -12.10 36.76
CA GLU A 46 14.92 -11.25 35.80
C GLU A 46 14.05 -10.09 35.28
N GLY A 47 12.77 -10.35 34.99
CA GLY A 47 11.82 -9.32 34.58
C GLY A 47 11.64 -8.23 35.63
N SER A 48 11.40 -8.64 36.88
CA SER A 48 11.25 -7.69 38.00
C SER A 48 12.50 -6.83 38.25
N ALA A 49 13.70 -7.42 38.08
CA ALA A 49 14.96 -6.71 38.22
C ALA A 49 15.16 -5.66 37.11
N LYS A 50 14.83 -6.02 35.87
CA LYS A 50 14.87 -5.09 34.72
C LYS A 50 13.85 -3.95 34.88
N ASP A 51 12.64 -4.24 35.34
CA ASP A 51 11.61 -3.22 35.60
C ASP A 51 12.04 -2.23 36.70
N ALA A 52 12.70 -2.73 37.75
CA ALA A 52 13.28 -1.86 38.79
C ALA A 52 14.38 -0.96 38.23
N GLN A 53 15.22 -1.47 37.32
CA GLN A 53 16.26 -0.69 36.66
C GLN A 53 15.68 0.39 35.73
N ILE A 54 14.66 0.05 34.93
CA ILE A 54 13.98 0.99 34.03
C ILE A 54 13.37 2.14 34.84
N LYS A 55 12.70 1.84 35.96
CA LYS A 55 12.12 2.86 36.84
C LYS A 55 13.18 3.81 37.41
N ARG A 56 14.35 3.28 37.81
CA ARG A 56 15.48 4.11 38.29
C ARG A 56 16.00 5.04 37.19
N GLN A 57 16.24 4.50 36.00
CA GLN A 57 16.72 5.29 34.85
C GLN A 57 15.70 6.36 34.42
N GLN A 58 14.41 6.03 34.41
CA GLN A 58 13.36 7.00 34.10
C GLN A 58 13.30 8.14 35.13
N ALA A 59 13.46 7.83 36.43
CA ALA A 59 13.51 8.85 37.47
C ALA A 59 14.74 9.76 37.33
N GLU A 60 15.89 9.19 36.97
CA GLU A 60 17.12 9.95 36.71
C GLU A 60 16.98 10.85 35.48
N ILE A 61 16.43 10.34 34.38
CA ILE A 61 16.16 11.13 33.18
C ILE A 61 15.19 12.26 33.49
N ALA A 62 14.13 12.00 34.25
CA ALA A 62 13.18 13.04 34.66
C ALA A 62 13.85 14.12 35.53
N ALA A 63 14.73 13.74 36.46
CA ALA A 63 15.49 14.67 37.28
C ALA A 63 16.48 15.52 36.46
N LEU A 64 17.18 14.90 35.50
CA LEU A 64 18.08 15.60 34.59
C LEU A 64 17.31 16.55 33.66
N GLN A 65 16.16 16.13 33.13
CA GLN A 65 15.28 16.99 32.33
C GLN A 65 14.73 18.16 33.15
N ALA A 66 14.40 17.97 34.44
CA ALA A 66 13.99 19.06 35.32
C ALA A 66 15.12 20.07 35.59
N ARG A 67 16.36 19.59 35.68
CA ARG A 67 17.56 20.46 35.83
C ARG A 67 17.90 21.21 34.55
N LEU A 68 17.71 20.59 33.38
CA LEU A 68 18.01 21.18 32.07
C LEU A 68 16.84 22.00 31.48
N GLY A 69 15.62 21.76 31.96
CA GLY A 69 14.36 22.33 31.45
C GLY A 69 14.05 23.76 31.88
N ARG A 70 15.00 24.50 32.45
CA ARG A 70 14.85 25.95 32.69
C ARG A 70 15.97 26.70 31.97
N PRO A 71 15.73 27.27 30.77
CA PRO A 71 16.65 28.25 30.22
C PRO A 71 16.83 29.37 31.25
N LYS A 72 18.09 29.78 31.50
CA LYS A 72 18.44 30.89 32.39
C LYS A 72 17.54 32.09 32.02
N LYS A 73 16.85 32.68 33.01
CA LYS A 73 15.96 33.81 32.78
C LYS A 73 16.74 34.91 32.06
N THR A 74 16.35 35.16 30.81
CA THR A 74 16.80 36.31 30.02
C THR A 74 15.56 37.15 29.73
N PRO A 75 15.71 38.46 29.41
CA PRO A 75 14.59 39.37 29.16
C PRO A 75 13.64 38.93 28.02
N ARG A 76 13.98 37.85 27.31
CA ARG A 76 13.18 37.26 26.22
C ARG A 76 12.17 36.20 26.69
N ASN A 77 12.17 35.77 27.96
CA ASN A 77 11.25 34.73 28.49
C ASN A 77 10.66 35.04 29.88
N SER A 78 10.76 36.27 30.35
CA SER A 78 10.03 36.70 31.54
C SER A 78 9.83 38.20 31.42
N SER A 79 8.66 38.71 31.81
CA SER A 79 8.21 40.11 31.76
C SER A 79 9.08 41.07 32.61
N LEU A 80 10.38 41.05 32.39
CA LEU A 80 11.36 41.97 32.93
C LEU A 80 11.68 43.00 31.85
N PRO A 81 11.70 44.30 32.19
CA PRO A 81 11.93 45.35 31.21
C PRO A 81 13.34 45.26 30.60
N PRO A 82 13.53 45.67 29.32
CA PRO A 82 14.80 45.53 28.61
C PRO A 82 15.98 46.31 29.21
N SER A 83 15.71 47.22 30.16
CA SER A 83 16.67 48.11 30.81
C SER A 83 17.55 47.43 31.87
N GLN A 84 17.23 46.20 32.30
CA GLN A 84 18.00 45.48 33.32
C GLN A 84 18.96 44.42 32.75
N ALA A 85 19.14 44.39 31.42
CA ALA A 85 20.08 43.48 30.77
C ALA A 85 21.50 44.07 30.77
N VAL A 86 22.40 43.51 31.58
CA VAL A 86 23.83 43.83 31.52
C VAL A 86 24.40 43.18 30.24
N LYS A 87 24.82 44.01 29.28
CA LYS A 87 25.57 43.57 28.09
C LYS A 87 27.00 43.19 28.49
N PRO A 88 27.49 41.96 28.21
CA PRO A 88 28.81 41.54 28.70
C PRO A 88 30.01 42.20 28.03
N ASN A 89 29.88 42.78 26.83
CA ASN A 89 31.02 43.33 26.09
C ASN A 89 30.68 44.72 25.54
N ALA A 90 31.00 45.75 26.29
CA ALA A 90 30.98 47.15 25.84
C ALA A 90 32.32 47.83 26.14
N SER A 91 33.41 47.23 25.65
CA SER A 91 34.65 47.95 25.39
C SER A 91 35.39 47.23 24.26
N GLY A 92 35.51 47.89 23.10
CA GLY A 92 36.47 47.48 22.06
C GLY A 92 35.93 46.80 20.80
N LEU A 93 34.72 47.11 20.32
CA LEU A 93 34.38 46.76 18.93
C LEU A 93 34.78 47.92 17.99
N PRO A 94 35.62 47.68 16.96
CA PRO A 94 35.89 48.69 15.94
C PRO A 94 34.60 49.06 15.21
N ALA A 95 34.54 50.29 14.69
CA ALA A 95 33.38 50.86 14.02
C ALA A 95 32.76 49.85 13.04
N ALA A 96 31.45 49.59 13.21
CA ALA A 96 30.72 48.68 12.36
C ALA A 96 30.82 49.15 10.90
N THR A 97 31.52 48.36 10.07
CA THR A 97 31.54 48.56 8.62
C THR A 97 30.10 48.57 8.11
N PRO A 98 29.72 49.50 7.21
CA PRO A 98 28.36 49.59 6.70
C PRO A 98 27.96 48.24 6.10
N ALA A 99 26.86 47.68 6.60
CA ALA A 99 26.34 46.40 6.12
C ALA A 99 26.12 46.51 4.61
N HIS A 100 26.92 45.79 3.82
CA HIS A 100 26.71 45.73 2.38
C HIS A 100 25.28 45.25 2.12
N PRO A 101 24.53 45.94 1.24
CA PRO A 101 23.20 45.48 0.87
C PRO A 101 23.35 44.06 0.31
N ARG A 102 22.65 43.10 0.92
CA ARG A 102 22.59 41.73 0.42
C ARG A 102 22.04 41.82 -1.00
N ARG A 103 22.91 41.62 -2.00
CA ARG A 103 22.49 41.51 -3.39
C ARG A 103 21.52 40.34 -3.45
N GLY A 104 20.28 40.62 -3.83
CA GLY A 104 19.29 39.55 -4.05
C GLY A 104 19.86 38.53 -5.02
N HIS A 105 19.60 37.25 -4.77
CA HIS A 105 19.93 36.23 -5.75
C HIS A 105 19.12 36.49 -7.04
N PRO A 106 19.71 36.29 -8.23
CA PRO A 106 18.95 36.34 -9.46
C PRO A 106 17.76 35.38 -9.35
N GLY A 107 16.56 35.85 -9.66
CA GLY A 107 15.38 35.01 -9.67
C GLY A 107 15.57 33.88 -10.68
N ALA A 108 15.44 32.62 -10.24
CA ALA A 108 15.40 31.49 -11.14
C ALA A 108 13.94 31.28 -11.58
N HIS A 109 13.66 31.51 -12.87
CA HIS A 109 12.39 31.13 -13.48
C HIS A 109 12.49 29.72 -14.08
N ARG A 110 11.35 29.04 -14.18
CA ARG A 110 11.26 27.75 -14.87
C ARG A 110 11.64 27.99 -16.35
N PRO A 111 12.59 27.21 -16.92
CA PRO A 111 12.89 27.34 -18.34
C PRO A 111 11.65 26.98 -19.19
N LEU A 112 11.51 27.65 -20.33
CA LEU A 112 10.47 27.34 -21.31
C LEU A 112 10.68 25.92 -21.86
N CYS A 113 9.58 25.27 -22.24
CA CYS A 113 9.58 23.97 -22.89
C CYS A 113 10.22 24.08 -24.28
N ASP A 114 11.24 23.25 -24.55
CA ASP A 114 11.93 23.25 -25.84
C ASP A 114 11.00 22.92 -27.03
N ASN A 115 9.93 22.13 -26.79
CA ASN A 115 8.99 21.72 -27.82
C ASN A 115 7.54 21.81 -27.30
N PRO A 116 6.89 22.99 -27.35
CA PRO A 116 5.51 23.16 -26.91
C PRO A 116 4.53 22.51 -27.89
N THR A 117 3.49 21.87 -27.37
CA THR A 117 2.43 21.24 -28.19
C THR A 117 1.70 22.24 -29.09
N ALA A 118 1.53 23.47 -28.61
CA ALA A 118 0.94 24.57 -29.35
C ALA A 118 1.52 25.90 -28.85
N VAL A 119 1.70 26.85 -29.75
CA VAL A 119 2.12 28.22 -29.43
C VAL A 119 0.96 29.17 -29.71
N LYS A 120 0.63 30.03 -28.75
CA LYS A 120 -0.37 31.09 -28.91
C LYS A 120 0.33 32.43 -28.81
N ASP A 121 0.45 33.12 -29.94
CA ASP A 121 0.94 34.49 -30.00
C ASP A 121 -0.24 35.46 -29.84
N MET A 122 -0.27 36.18 -28.71
CA MET A 122 -1.40 37.01 -28.30
C MET A 122 -1.07 38.48 -28.53
N ARG A 123 -1.70 39.10 -29.53
CA ARG A 123 -1.61 40.55 -29.78
C ARG A 123 -2.75 41.29 -29.10
N ALA A 124 -2.47 42.48 -28.58
CA ALA A 124 -3.49 43.37 -28.05
C ALA A 124 -4.34 43.94 -29.20
N GLY A 125 -5.65 43.68 -29.18
CA GLY A 125 -6.60 44.28 -30.13
C GLY A 125 -7.04 45.68 -29.74
N THR A 126 -7.05 45.99 -28.44
CA THR A 126 -7.42 47.30 -27.92
C THR A 126 -6.48 47.76 -26.83
N CYS A 127 -6.31 49.07 -26.69
CA CYS A 127 -5.49 49.66 -25.65
C CYS A 127 -6.18 49.47 -24.29
N PRO A 128 -5.52 48.87 -23.27
CA PRO A 128 -6.11 48.65 -21.96
C PRO A 128 -6.39 49.95 -21.19
N HIS A 129 -5.83 51.08 -21.64
CA HIS A 129 -5.99 52.37 -20.97
C HIS A 129 -7.09 53.25 -21.58
N CYS A 130 -7.21 53.29 -22.90
CA CYS A 130 -8.14 54.19 -23.61
C CYS A 130 -9.09 53.49 -24.59
N ALA A 131 -9.03 52.16 -24.70
CA ALA A 131 -9.84 51.33 -25.60
C ALA A 131 -9.68 51.61 -27.11
N ALA A 132 -8.68 52.41 -27.52
CA ALA A 132 -8.35 52.60 -28.93
C ALA A 132 -7.96 51.26 -29.61
N ASP A 133 -8.24 51.14 -30.91
CA ASP A 133 -7.88 49.97 -31.70
C ASP A 133 -6.35 49.87 -31.90
N LEU A 134 -5.79 48.70 -31.61
CA LEU A 134 -4.35 48.39 -31.73
C LEU A 134 -4.06 47.32 -32.79
N SER A 135 -5.07 46.89 -33.54
CA SER A 135 -4.94 45.82 -34.55
C SER A 135 -3.87 46.10 -35.61
N GLY A 136 -3.71 47.36 -36.02
CA GLY A 136 -2.71 47.81 -36.99
C GLY A 136 -1.36 48.23 -36.41
N VAL A 137 -1.17 48.15 -35.08
CA VAL A 137 0.06 48.61 -34.42
C VAL A 137 1.09 47.48 -34.32
N GLU A 138 2.34 47.79 -34.63
CA GLU A 138 3.50 46.90 -34.42
C GLU A 138 3.67 46.59 -32.92
N GLN A 139 3.74 45.31 -32.57
CA GLN A 139 3.87 44.84 -31.19
C GLN A 139 5.08 43.91 -31.10
N SER A 140 6.10 44.31 -30.32
CA SER A 140 7.29 43.49 -30.08
C SER A 140 7.02 42.38 -29.07
N ALA A 141 7.72 41.26 -29.19
CA ALA A 141 7.62 40.16 -28.24
C ALA A 141 7.91 40.63 -26.80
N GLY A 142 6.99 40.32 -25.89
CA GLY A 142 7.09 40.64 -24.47
C GLY A 142 7.49 39.43 -23.63
N GLU A 143 6.90 39.33 -22.42
CA GLU A 143 7.08 38.18 -21.55
C GLU A 143 6.54 36.89 -22.20
N THR A 144 7.29 35.80 -22.09
CA THR A 144 6.91 34.49 -22.59
C THR A 144 6.87 33.51 -21.42
N TYR A 145 5.80 32.72 -21.32
CA TYR A 145 5.64 31.69 -20.31
C TYR A 145 4.90 30.49 -20.86
N ASP A 146 5.16 29.31 -20.30
CA ASP A 146 4.41 28.10 -20.60
C ASP A 146 3.19 27.97 -19.71
N HIS A 147 2.04 27.68 -20.32
CA HIS A 147 0.88 27.19 -19.60
C HIS A 147 0.76 25.66 -19.78
N VAL A 148 1.02 24.90 -18.71
CA VAL A 148 0.98 23.44 -18.72
C VAL A 148 -0.31 22.97 -18.06
N GLU A 149 -1.19 22.35 -18.84
CA GLU A 149 -2.47 21.80 -18.37
C GLU A 149 -2.54 20.30 -18.69
N ILE A 150 -3.16 19.51 -17.81
CA ILE A 150 -3.33 18.06 -18.00
C ILE A 150 -4.81 17.78 -18.32
N PRO A 151 -5.17 17.48 -19.57
CA PRO A 151 -6.56 17.20 -19.91
C PRO A 151 -7.04 15.88 -19.26
N LEU A 152 -8.29 15.87 -18.79
CA LEU A 152 -8.97 14.64 -18.40
C LEU A 152 -9.14 13.75 -19.64
N ALA A 153 -8.64 12.51 -19.59
CA ALA A 153 -8.64 11.60 -20.72
C ALA A 153 -9.59 10.42 -20.44
N PRO A 154 -10.90 10.51 -20.76
CA PRO A 154 -11.83 9.42 -20.50
C PRO A 154 -11.43 8.16 -21.27
N ALA A 155 -11.77 6.99 -20.72
CA ALA A 155 -11.59 5.74 -21.43
C ALA A 155 -12.50 5.65 -22.65
N VAL A 156 -11.94 5.16 -23.77
CA VAL A 156 -12.70 4.88 -24.99
C VAL A 156 -13.29 3.47 -24.86
N ILE A 157 -14.62 3.38 -24.87
CA ILE A 157 -15.35 2.11 -24.74
C ILE A 157 -15.98 1.77 -26.08
N THR A 158 -15.45 0.74 -26.76
CA THR A 158 -15.97 0.24 -28.04
C THR A 158 -16.82 -1.00 -27.82
N ARG A 159 -18.08 -0.98 -28.29
CA ARG A 159 -18.93 -2.16 -28.30
C ARG A 159 -18.78 -2.89 -29.65
N VAL A 160 -18.22 -4.09 -29.62
CA VAL A 160 -18.13 -4.97 -30.78
C VAL A 160 -19.34 -5.90 -30.81
N ILE A 161 -20.10 -5.86 -31.90
CA ILE A 161 -21.28 -6.72 -32.12
C ILE A 161 -20.97 -7.67 -33.27
N LEU A 162 -20.68 -8.93 -32.96
CA LEU A 162 -20.47 -9.97 -33.96
C LEU A 162 -21.83 -10.50 -34.41
N ARG A 163 -22.16 -10.31 -35.69
CA ARG A 163 -23.40 -10.82 -36.27
C ARG A 163 -23.23 -12.29 -36.61
N ARG A 164 -24.28 -13.07 -36.38
CA ARG A 164 -24.35 -14.48 -36.76
C ARG A 164 -25.44 -14.68 -37.80
N GLY A 165 -25.27 -15.67 -38.65
CA GLY A 165 -26.24 -16.02 -39.69
C GLY A 165 -26.02 -17.43 -40.20
N THR A 166 -26.77 -17.79 -41.23
CA THR A 166 -26.65 -19.08 -41.91
C THR A 166 -26.40 -18.80 -43.40
N CYS A 167 -25.40 -19.45 -44.02
CA CYS A 167 -25.18 -19.24 -45.46
C CYS A 167 -26.40 -19.76 -46.24
N PRO A 168 -26.97 -18.98 -47.17
CA PRO A 168 -28.00 -19.51 -48.08
C PRO A 168 -27.47 -20.61 -49.00
N CYS A 169 -26.15 -20.64 -49.22
CA CYS A 169 -25.46 -21.56 -50.13
C CYS A 169 -25.28 -22.98 -49.56
N CYS A 170 -24.62 -23.09 -48.40
CA CYS A 170 -24.20 -24.35 -47.80
C CYS A 170 -24.97 -24.67 -46.51
N ARG A 171 -25.88 -23.77 -46.08
CA ARG A 171 -26.65 -23.85 -44.83
C ARG A 171 -25.81 -23.95 -43.54
N GLN A 172 -24.52 -23.64 -43.60
CA GLN A 172 -23.66 -23.59 -42.41
C GLN A 172 -23.89 -22.30 -41.63
N ALA A 173 -23.87 -22.40 -40.29
CA ALA A 173 -23.90 -21.24 -39.42
C ALA A 173 -22.53 -20.54 -39.41
N PHE A 174 -22.53 -19.21 -39.42
CA PHE A 174 -21.33 -18.39 -39.30
C PHE A 174 -21.51 -17.31 -38.26
N ILE A 175 -20.38 -16.82 -37.72
CA ILE A 175 -20.30 -15.65 -36.87
C ILE A 175 -19.24 -14.73 -37.47
N ALA A 176 -19.52 -13.43 -37.57
CA ALA A 176 -18.57 -12.44 -38.03
C ALA A 176 -17.32 -12.44 -37.13
N GLU A 177 -16.15 -12.28 -37.74
CA GLU A 177 -14.90 -12.21 -37.02
C GLU A 177 -14.74 -10.85 -36.33
N PRO A 178 -14.17 -10.81 -35.11
CA PRO A 178 -13.86 -9.56 -34.43
C PRO A 178 -12.78 -8.78 -35.18
N PRO A 179 -12.84 -7.43 -35.21
CA PRO A 179 -11.74 -6.64 -35.74
C PRO A 179 -10.48 -6.84 -34.88
N PRO A 180 -9.28 -6.73 -35.48
CA PRO A 180 -8.01 -6.89 -34.77
C PRO A 180 -7.91 -6.03 -33.51
N GLY A 181 -7.44 -6.60 -32.40
CA GLY A 181 -7.30 -5.93 -31.11
C GLY A 181 -8.58 -5.84 -30.27
N THR A 182 -9.68 -6.43 -30.74
CA THR A 182 -10.95 -6.54 -30.00
C THR A 182 -11.43 -7.99 -29.86
N GLU A 183 -10.47 -8.91 -29.86
CA GLU A 183 -10.73 -10.34 -29.75
C GLU A 183 -11.47 -10.67 -28.44
N PRO A 184 -12.40 -11.64 -28.47
CA PRO A 184 -13.10 -12.10 -27.28
C PRO A 184 -12.11 -12.52 -26.18
N GLY A 185 -12.31 -12.00 -24.97
CA GLY A 185 -11.42 -12.24 -23.84
C GLY A 185 -11.70 -11.31 -22.68
N SER A 186 -10.64 -10.76 -22.10
CA SER A 186 -10.81 -9.72 -21.07
C SER A 186 -11.22 -8.40 -21.73
N PRO A 187 -12.27 -7.71 -21.22
CA PRO A 187 -12.78 -6.47 -21.80
C PRO A 187 -11.83 -5.27 -21.65
N PHE A 188 -10.70 -5.46 -20.97
CA PHE A 188 -9.75 -4.41 -20.65
C PHE A 188 -8.59 -4.42 -21.64
N GLY A 189 -8.37 -3.31 -22.34
CA GLY A 189 -7.24 -3.14 -23.26
C GLY A 189 -5.88 -3.04 -22.57
N GLU A 190 -4.81 -3.15 -23.36
CA GLU A 190 -3.42 -3.21 -22.87
C GLU A 190 -3.01 -1.97 -22.08
N ASN A 191 -3.36 -0.77 -22.56
CA ASN A 191 -3.04 0.50 -21.89
C ASN A 191 -3.66 0.59 -20.48
N LEU A 192 -4.88 0.09 -20.31
CA LEU A 192 -5.53 0.05 -19.00
C LEU A 192 -4.78 -0.90 -18.07
N ARG A 193 -4.45 -2.11 -18.56
CA ARG A 193 -3.70 -3.11 -17.76
C ARG A 193 -2.33 -2.58 -17.36
N ALA A 194 -1.63 -1.93 -18.29
CA ALA A 194 -0.32 -1.32 -18.03
C ALA A 194 -0.40 -0.23 -16.94
N ARG A 195 -1.42 0.63 -16.99
CA ARG A 195 -1.66 1.66 -15.95
C ARG A 195 -1.93 1.03 -14.58
N VAL A 196 -2.76 -0.01 -14.51
CA VAL A 196 -3.03 -0.75 -13.26
C VAL A 196 -1.73 -1.31 -12.67
N VAL A 197 -0.92 -1.98 -13.50
CA VAL A 197 0.37 -2.55 -13.07
C VAL A 197 1.34 -1.45 -12.61
N HIS A 198 1.47 -0.37 -13.37
CA HIS A 198 2.36 0.74 -13.06
C HIS A 198 1.97 1.43 -11.74
N LEU A 199 0.70 1.82 -11.58
CA LEU A 199 0.22 2.47 -10.37
C LEU A 199 0.36 1.57 -9.14
N ARG A 200 0.10 0.27 -9.29
CA ARG A 200 0.27 -0.67 -8.19
C ARG A 200 1.73 -0.89 -7.83
N GLN A 201 2.59 -1.16 -8.80
CA GLN A 201 3.94 -1.64 -8.53
C GLN A 201 4.96 -0.52 -8.34
N CYS A 202 4.82 0.60 -9.07
CA CYS A 202 5.74 1.73 -8.98
C CYS A 202 5.33 2.73 -7.90
N HIS A 203 4.02 2.91 -7.69
CA HIS A 203 3.48 3.92 -6.76
C HIS A 203 2.82 3.34 -5.51
N ALA A 204 2.84 2.01 -5.35
CA ALA A 204 2.30 1.30 -4.19
C ALA A 204 0.84 1.66 -3.84
N VAL A 205 0.03 1.99 -4.85
CA VAL A 205 -1.37 2.38 -4.65
C VAL A 205 -2.20 1.18 -4.20
N SER A 206 -2.99 1.33 -3.12
CA SER A 206 -3.89 0.27 -2.62
C SER A 206 -5.00 -0.04 -3.64
N TYR A 207 -5.64 -1.21 -3.53
CA TYR A 207 -6.70 -1.61 -4.47
C TYR A 207 -7.87 -0.62 -4.52
N GLU A 208 -8.39 -0.22 -3.36
CA GLU A 208 -9.44 0.78 -3.24
C GLU A 208 -9.05 2.11 -3.90
N ARG A 209 -7.86 2.65 -3.56
CA ARG A 209 -7.38 3.92 -4.14
C ARG A 209 -7.15 3.80 -5.63
N LEU A 210 -6.69 2.65 -6.10
CA LEU A 210 -6.49 2.41 -7.53
C LEU A 210 -7.82 2.42 -8.28
N ALA A 211 -8.86 1.80 -7.73
CA ALA A 211 -10.20 1.87 -8.29
C ALA A 211 -10.71 3.33 -8.35
N SER A 212 -10.52 4.11 -7.27
CA SER A 212 -10.90 5.53 -7.25
C SER A 212 -10.12 6.37 -8.27
N VAL A 213 -8.80 6.14 -8.40
CA VAL A 213 -7.97 6.87 -9.38
C VAL A 213 -8.45 6.59 -10.81
N LEU A 214 -8.78 5.33 -11.12
CA LEU A 214 -9.27 4.97 -12.45
C LEU A 214 -10.66 5.54 -12.76
N ASP A 215 -11.53 5.65 -11.76
CA ASP A 215 -12.86 6.28 -11.91
C ASP A 215 -12.71 7.79 -12.11
N VAL A 216 -11.91 8.47 -11.29
CA VAL A 216 -11.77 9.94 -11.36
C VAL A 216 -11.02 10.40 -12.61
N GLN A 217 -9.91 9.75 -12.97
CA GLN A 217 -9.07 10.21 -14.09
C GLN A 217 -9.55 9.71 -15.44
N PHE A 218 -10.14 8.51 -15.49
CA PHE A 218 -10.48 7.84 -16.74
C PHE A 218 -11.95 7.44 -16.86
N GLY A 219 -12.77 7.66 -15.82
CA GLY A 219 -14.18 7.26 -15.82
C GLY A 219 -14.41 5.74 -15.78
N VAL A 220 -13.40 4.96 -15.37
CA VAL A 220 -13.48 3.49 -15.37
C VAL A 220 -13.69 2.94 -13.97
N ARG A 221 -14.85 2.32 -13.75
CA ARG A 221 -15.17 1.61 -12.50
C ARG A 221 -14.75 0.16 -12.56
N LEU A 222 -13.77 -0.21 -11.74
CA LEU A 222 -13.30 -1.58 -11.60
C LEU A 222 -13.50 -2.05 -10.16
N SER A 223 -13.89 -3.32 -10.01
CA SER A 223 -13.85 -3.97 -8.70
C SER A 223 -12.43 -4.36 -8.33
N GLU A 224 -12.16 -4.52 -7.03
CA GLU A 224 -10.85 -5.00 -6.57
C GLU A 224 -10.52 -6.39 -7.11
N GLY A 225 -11.54 -7.24 -7.31
CA GLY A 225 -11.38 -8.55 -7.95
C GLY A 225 -10.90 -8.45 -9.40
N ALA A 226 -11.42 -7.47 -10.16
CA ALA A 226 -10.94 -7.21 -11.52
C ALA A 226 -9.49 -6.71 -11.53
N LEU A 227 -9.13 -5.81 -10.61
CA LEU A 227 -7.76 -5.35 -10.43
C LEU A 227 -6.81 -6.51 -10.08
N ALA A 228 -7.22 -7.39 -9.16
CA ALA A 228 -6.45 -8.57 -8.78
C ALA A 228 -6.28 -9.54 -9.97
N ALA A 229 -7.32 -9.72 -10.79
CA ALA A 229 -7.24 -10.54 -11.99
C ALA A 229 -6.26 -9.97 -13.03
N ILE A 230 -6.26 -8.65 -13.24
CA ILE A 230 -5.30 -7.97 -14.13
C ILE A 230 -3.87 -8.16 -13.65
N LEU A 231 -3.62 -7.94 -12.35
CA LEU A 231 -2.28 -8.11 -11.76
C LEU A 231 -1.81 -9.57 -11.83
N LYS A 232 -2.71 -10.52 -11.59
CA LYS A 232 -2.43 -11.95 -11.71
C LYS A 232 -2.07 -12.33 -13.16
N ALA A 233 -2.79 -11.79 -14.14
CA ALA A 233 -2.51 -12.04 -15.55
C ALA A 233 -1.14 -11.48 -15.99
N ALA A 234 -0.64 -10.41 -15.35
CA ALA A 234 0.68 -9.85 -15.63
C ALA A 234 1.84 -10.64 -15.00
N ALA A 235 1.58 -11.45 -13.96
CA ALA A 235 2.63 -12.12 -13.19
C ALA A 235 3.59 -13.01 -14.02
N PRO A 236 3.13 -13.80 -15.03
CA PRO A 236 4.04 -14.61 -15.84
C PRO A 236 5.08 -13.77 -16.62
N ALA A 237 4.68 -12.60 -17.11
CA ALA A 237 5.58 -11.71 -17.85
C ALA A 237 6.72 -11.20 -16.95
N PHE A 238 6.41 -10.85 -15.70
CA PHE A 238 7.42 -10.46 -14.71
C PHE A 238 8.30 -11.64 -14.28
N ALA A 239 7.72 -12.83 -14.12
CA ALA A 239 8.47 -14.03 -13.79
C ALA A 239 9.51 -14.36 -14.88
N ALA A 240 9.16 -14.19 -16.16
CA ALA A 240 10.09 -14.37 -17.27
C ALA A 240 11.31 -13.42 -17.23
N GLN A 241 11.17 -12.23 -16.61
CA GLN A 241 12.27 -11.26 -16.48
C GLN A 241 13.26 -11.62 -15.36
N VAL A 242 12.94 -12.55 -14.47
CA VAL A 242 13.82 -12.91 -13.35
C VAL A 242 15.15 -13.48 -13.85
N ALA A 243 15.12 -14.41 -14.81
CA ALA A 243 16.33 -15.03 -15.36
C ALA A 243 17.29 -14.04 -16.06
N PRO A 244 16.85 -13.15 -16.96
CA PRO A 244 17.74 -12.15 -17.57
C PRO A 244 18.26 -11.14 -16.55
N ILE A 245 17.44 -10.68 -15.59
CA ILE A 245 17.90 -9.79 -14.51
C ILE A 245 18.98 -10.49 -13.68
N ARG A 246 18.77 -11.76 -13.30
CA ARG A 246 19.76 -12.54 -12.56
C ARG A 246 21.08 -12.68 -13.31
N ARG A 247 21.05 -12.98 -14.61
CA ARG A 247 22.28 -13.03 -15.44
C ARG A 247 23.02 -11.71 -15.45
N ARG A 248 22.30 -10.58 -15.58
CA ARG A 248 22.90 -9.24 -15.54
C ARG A 248 23.52 -8.91 -14.18
N LEU A 249 22.87 -9.31 -13.09
CA LEU A 249 23.40 -9.13 -11.74
C LEU A 249 24.68 -9.92 -11.52
N LEU A 250 24.72 -11.19 -11.97
CA LEU A 250 25.90 -12.05 -11.84
C LEU A 250 27.08 -11.62 -12.72
N ALA A 251 26.83 -10.92 -13.82
CA ALA A 251 27.88 -10.35 -14.68
C ALA A 251 28.43 -9.01 -14.14
N GLY A 252 27.82 -8.43 -13.11
CA GLY A 252 28.25 -7.16 -12.53
C GLY A 252 29.50 -7.30 -11.66
N THR A 253 30.39 -6.31 -11.71
CA THR A 253 31.59 -6.27 -10.86
C THR A 253 31.29 -5.99 -9.39
N VAL A 254 30.20 -5.27 -9.12
CA VAL A 254 29.73 -4.92 -7.78
C VAL A 254 28.22 -5.11 -7.70
N ILE A 255 27.75 -5.78 -6.64
CA ILE A 255 26.33 -6.01 -6.38
C ILE A 255 25.92 -5.20 -5.13
N GLY A 256 24.96 -4.29 -5.30
CA GLY A 256 24.31 -3.59 -4.19
C GLY A 256 23.13 -4.40 -3.65
N SER A 257 23.18 -4.77 -2.37
CA SER A 257 22.07 -5.45 -1.68
C SER A 257 21.48 -4.50 -0.64
N ASP A 258 20.15 -4.35 -0.65
CA ASP A 258 19.42 -3.49 0.29
C ASP A 258 18.22 -4.25 0.85
N GLU A 259 18.23 -4.50 2.16
CA GLU A 259 17.16 -5.26 2.80
C GLU A 259 15.97 -4.36 3.09
N THR A 260 14.86 -4.58 2.39
CA THR A 260 13.58 -3.96 2.73
C THR A 260 12.70 -4.95 3.50
N ARG A 261 12.39 -4.65 4.75
CA ARG A 261 11.49 -5.48 5.58
C ARG A 261 10.04 -5.11 5.31
N PHE A 262 9.18 -6.09 5.10
CA PHE A 262 7.73 -5.88 5.02
C PHE A 262 6.99 -6.93 5.84
N ALA A 263 5.99 -6.50 6.60
CA ALA A 263 5.14 -7.40 7.36
C ALA A 263 4.15 -8.07 6.41
N TRP A 264 4.22 -9.39 6.30
CA TRP A 264 3.27 -10.15 5.51
C TRP A 264 2.58 -11.20 6.39
N ALA A 265 1.24 -11.26 6.27
CA ALA A 265 0.47 -12.27 6.95
C ALA A 265 0.61 -13.61 6.20
N ARG A 266 1.20 -14.61 6.85
CA ARG A 266 1.08 -15.99 6.38
C ARG A 266 -0.39 -16.41 6.48
N PRO A 267 -0.95 -17.08 5.45
CA PRO A 267 -2.14 -17.88 5.66
C PRO A 267 -1.84 -18.82 6.83
N ILE A 268 -2.62 -18.75 7.89
CA ILE A 268 -2.47 -19.59 9.07
C ILE A 268 -2.90 -21.00 8.66
N GLY A 269 -1.99 -21.73 8.03
CA GLY A 269 -2.04 -23.18 7.95
C GLY A 269 -1.58 -23.74 9.30
N GLY A 270 -2.53 -23.91 10.22
CA GLY A 270 -2.51 -24.91 11.30
C GLY A 270 -1.26 -25.12 12.15
N CYS A 271 -0.32 -24.17 12.27
CA CYS A 271 0.82 -24.32 13.18
C CYS A 271 1.21 -22.96 13.77
N GLY A 272 0.99 -22.81 15.08
CA GLY A 272 1.18 -21.59 15.87
C GLY A 272 2.65 -21.27 16.15
N CYS A 273 3.45 -21.07 15.11
CA CYS A 273 4.82 -20.59 15.22
C CYS A 273 4.97 -19.28 14.44
N SER A 274 4.97 -18.16 15.15
CA SER A 274 5.22 -16.80 14.65
C SER A 274 6.69 -16.64 14.24
N ARG A 275 7.06 -17.15 13.07
CA ARG A 275 8.29 -16.71 12.38
C ARG A 275 7.92 -15.83 11.20
N THR A 276 8.27 -14.55 11.31
CA THR A 276 8.34 -13.59 10.19
C THR A 276 9.51 -13.99 9.28
N PRO A 277 9.30 -14.34 8.01
CA PRO A 277 10.41 -14.56 7.10
C PRO A 277 10.78 -13.26 6.39
N THR A 278 12.09 -13.09 6.23
CA THR A 278 12.78 -11.99 5.57
C THR A 278 12.67 -12.13 4.06
N VAL A 279 12.34 -11.04 3.36
CA VAL A 279 12.43 -10.94 1.90
C VAL A 279 13.49 -9.91 1.56
N ALA A 280 14.49 -10.25 0.75
CA ALA A 280 15.58 -9.37 0.35
C ALA A 280 15.33 -8.81 -1.06
N ALA A 281 15.52 -7.51 -1.26
CA ALA A 281 15.57 -6.89 -2.57
C ALA A 281 17.04 -6.57 -2.90
N SER A 282 17.43 -6.64 -4.18
CA SER A 282 18.77 -6.22 -4.61
C SER A 282 18.63 -5.27 -5.79
N SER A 283 19.48 -4.24 -5.85
CA SER A 283 19.47 -3.27 -6.94
C SER A 283 20.90 -2.95 -7.38
N SER A 284 21.16 -3.02 -8.68
CA SER A 284 22.44 -2.60 -9.26
C SER A 284 22.38 -1.12 -9.64
N ASN A 285 23.45 -0.38 -9.33
CA ASN A 285 23.50 1.09 -9.38
C ASN A 285 23.57 1.72 -10.80
N ARG A 286 22.98 1.08 -11.83
CA ARG A 286 22.84 1.67 -13.17
C ARG A 286 21.44 1.45 -13.71
N GLY A 287 20.64 2.51 -13.63
CA GLY A 287 19.27 2.58 -14.14
C GLY A 287 18.24 2.15 -13.09
N ALA A 288 17.43 3.09 -12.65
CA ALA A 288 16.40 2.90 -11.63
C ALA A 288 15.40 1.80 -12.05
N THR A 289 15.56 0.60 -11.49
CA THR A 289 14.48 -0.38 -11.41
C THR A 289 14.62 -1.12 -10.08
N ARG A 290 13.94 -0.59 -9.04
CA ARG A 290 13.75 -1.32 -7.79
C ARG A 290 12.75 -2.44 -8.06
N MET A 291 13.15 -3.69 -7.93
CA MET A 291 12.22 -4.82 -8.04
C MET A 291 12.29 -5.70 -6.80
N TRP A 292 11.10 -6.09 -6.35
CA TRP A 292 10.89 -6.86 -5.13
C TRP A 292 10.87 -8.33 -5.53
N SER A 293 11.76 -9.14 -4.95
CA SER A 293 11.84 -10.58 -5.19
C SER A 293 11.56 -11.31 -3.90
N SER A 294 10.50 -12.11 -3.84
CA SER A 294 10.29 -13.10 -2.76
C SER A 294 10.99 -14.40 -3.11
N ALA A 295 12.02 -14.78 -2.36
CA ALA A 295 12.56 -16.13 -2.38
C ALA A 295 11.79 -16.97 -1.34
N SER A 296 10.98 -17.93 -1.82
CA SER A 296 10.38 -18.97 -0.97
C SER A 296 11.15 -20.27 -1.19
N SER A 297 11.87 -20.72 -0.16
CA SER A 297 12.48 -22.04 -0.12
C SER A 297 11.40 -23.14 -0.14
N ALA A 298 11.61 -24.16 -0.96
CA ALA A 298 10.68 -25.26 -1.20
C ALA A 298 10.73 -26.36 -0.12
N ALA A 299 9.55 -26.98 0.12
CA ALA A 299 9.21 -28.31 0.69
C ALA A 299 7.97 -28.15 1.60
N CYS A 300 6.89 -28.95 1.57
CA CYS A 300 6.71 -30.38 1.27
C CYS A 300 5.29 -30.63 0.70
N GLY A 301 5.08 -31.77 0.04
CA GLY A 301 3.92 -32.05 -0.81
C GLY A 301 2.66 -32.63 -0.15
N ARG A 302 1.59 -32.61 -0.98
CA ARG A 302 0.30 -33.36 -0.98
C ARG A 302 -0.60 -33.32 0.29
N ALA A 303 -1.85 -32.88 0.11
CA ALA A 303 -3.00 -33.77 -0.17
C ALA A 303 -4.30 -32.95 -0.31
N SER A 304 -5.20 -33.48 -1.14
CA SER A 304 -6.56 -33.03 -1.47
C SER A 304 -7.48 -32.86 -0.27
N GLY A 305 -8.25 -31.76 -0.24
CA GLY A 305 -9.40 -31.58 0.66
C GLY A 305 -9.99 -30.18 0.54
N SER A 306 -11.20 -30.06 0.01
CA SER A 306 -11.98 -28.82 -0.04
C SER A 306 -12.35 -28.37 1.39
N PRO A 307 -12.10 -27.12 1.81
CA PRO A 307 -12.66 -26.62 3.06
C PRO A 307 -13.94 -25.83 2.78
N THR A 308 -15.06 -26.42 3.17
CA THR A 308 -16.33 -25.74 3.45
C THR A 308 -16.11 -24.71 4.56
N VAL A 309 -16.29 -23.43 4.27
CA VAL A 309 -16.17 -22.34 5.26
C VAL A 309 -17.50 -22.10 5.94
N TRP A 310 -17.54 -22.29 7.26
CA TRP A 310 -18.60 -21.81 8.13
C TRP A 310 -18.34 -20.34 8.50
N ALA A 311 -19.31 -19.46 8.25
CA ALA A 311 -19.23 -18.06 8.64
C ALA A 311 -19.49 -17.90 10.16
N ARG A 312 -18.50 -17.38 10.89
CA ARG A 312 -18.68 -16.89 12.27
C ARG A 312 -19.43 -15.57 12.24
N ARG A 313 -20.52 -15.52 13.00
CA ARG A 313 -21.32 -14.32 13.25
C ARG A 313 -20.51 -13.33 14.12
N PRO A 314 -20.37 -12.05 13.76
CA PRO A 314 -19.74 -11.07 14.65
C PRO A 314 -20.65 -10.79 15.86
N ALA A 315 -20.06 -10.81 17.04
CA ALA A 315 -20.73 -10.46 18.29
C ALA A 315 -20.99 -8.95 18.34
N GLY A 316 -22.24 -8.55 18.59
CA GLY A 316 -22.60 -7.18 18.99
C GLY A 316 -23.06 -6.24 17.87
N ALA A 317 -24.20 -6.51 17.23
CA ALA A 317 -24.94 -5.49 16.49
C ALA A 317 -26.43 -5.53 16.89
N LYS A 318 -26.87 -4.46 17.58
CA LYS A 318 -28.27 -4.26 17.99
C LYS A 318 -29.09 -3.78 16.79
N SER A 319 -30.29 -4.34 16.67
CA SER A 319 -31.28 -4.05 15.64
C SER A 319 -31.80 -2.62 15.77
N THR A 320 -31.90 -1.90 14.65
CA THR A 320 -32.90 -0.86 14.31
C THR A 320 -32.41 -0.05 13.12
N LYS A 321 -32.71 -0.53 11.89
CA LYS A 321 -32.95 0.25 10.66
C LYS A 321 -33.29 -0.71 9.50
N PRO A 322 -34.17 -0.32 8.57
CA PRO A 322 -34.93 -1.26 7.74
C PRO A 322 -34.06 -1.96 6.69
N ALA A 323 -34.32 -3.27 6.52
CA ALA A 323 -33.66 -4.12 5.54
C ALA A 323 -34.19 -3.81 4.13
N TRP A 324 -33.30 -3.47 3.20
CA TRP A 324 -33.62 -3.41 1.79
C TRP A 324 -33.63 -4.83 1.22
N ARG A 325 -34.79 -5.29 0.77
CA ARG A 325 -34.96 -6.56 0.07
C ARG A 325 -34.78 -6.28 -1.43
N ILE A 326 -33.70 -6.81 -2.01
CA ILE A 326 -33.49 -6.81 -3.47
C ILE A 326 -33.94 -8.17 -3.99
N THR A 327 -35.06 -8.22 -4.69
CA THR A 327 -35.47 -9.37 -5.51
C THR A 327 -35.02 -9.13 -6.96
N PRO A 328 -34.37 -10.11 -7.62
CA PRO A 328 -33.97 -9.95 -9.01
C PRO A 328 -35.12 -10.38 -9.92
N THR A 329 -35.73 -9.43 -10.63
CA THR A 329 -36.54 -9.73 -11.81
C THR A 329 -36.19 -8.75 -12.93
N SER A 330 -35.74 -9.34 -14.04
CA SER A 330 -35.84 -8.89 -15.44
C SER A 330 -36.19 -7.42 -15.73
N GLY A 331 -35.24 -6.74 -16.39
CA GLY A 331 -35.53 -5.84 -17.50
C GLY A 331 -36.16 -4.49 -17.16
N LEU A 332 -35.32 -3.44 -17.20
CA LEU A 332 -35.66 -2.01 -17.27
C LEU A 332 -36.39 -1.43 -16.05
N CYS A 333 -35.78 -0.42 -15.40
CA CYS A 333 -36.57 0.62 -14.74
C CYS A 333 -35.87 1.97 -14.72
N ARG A 334 -36.66 2.96 -15.13
CA ARG A 334 -36.46 4.40 -15.01
C ARG A 334 -36.46 4.82 -13.53
N LEU A 335 -35.82 5.95 -13.24
CA LEU A 335 -35.92 6.64 -11.96
C LEU A 335 -37.13 7.59 -12.00
N SER A 336 -38.03 7.47 -11.02
CA SER A 336 -38.99 8.52 -10.65
C SER A 336 -38.94 8.74 -9.13
N PRO A 337 -39.06 9.98 -8.65
CA PRO A 337 -38.96 10.31 -7.23
C PRO A 337 -40.27 9.98 -6.48
N ALA A 338 -40.16 9.32 -5.32
CA ALA A 338 -41.29 9.11 -4.42
C ALA A 338 -41.50 10.34 -3.52
N SER A 339 -42.73 10.83 -3.55
CA SER A 339 -43.28 11.97 -2.79
C SER A 339 -43.38 11.70 -1.28
N TRP A 340 -43.30 12.78 -0.51
CA TRP A 340 -43.58 12.81 0.92
C TRP A 340 -45.09 12.72 1.20
N PRO A 341 -45.55 11.96 2.20
CA PRO A 341 -46.85 12.19 2.82
C PRO A 341 -46.69 13.07 4.07
N GLY A 342 -47.41 14.20 4.07
CA GLY A 342 -47.55 15.08 5.22
C GLY A 342 -48.64 14.62 6.20
N ARG A 343 -48.42 15.00 7.46
CA ARG A 343 -49.34 15.28 8.60
C ARG A 343 -50.57 14.38 8.82
N ARG A 344 -50.65 13.80 10.02
CA ARG A 344 -51.40 14.40 11.14
C ARG A 344 -50.55 14.35 12.39
#